data_AF-A0A7S4MKT7-F1
#
_entry.id   AF-A0A7S4MKT7-F1
#
_cell.length_a   1.000
_cell.length_b   1.000
_cell.length_c   1.000
_cell.angle_alpha   90.00
_cell.angle_beta   90.00
_cell.angle_gamma   90.00
#
_symmetry.space_group_name_H-M   'P 1'
#
loop_
_entity.id
_entity.type
_entity.pdbx_description
1 polymer ?
#
loop_
_entity_poly.entity_id
_entity_poly.type
_entity_poly.pdbx_seq_one_letter_code
_entity_poly.pdbx_strand_id
1 'polypeptide(L)'
;NTKLSEFMYETPFTMSGKAHAEHVSEQYKRKTVLVVTDSFPHLLCRLPVASQYDIIVSPLENAIEDIEKRNVVLETEISSRNPKTLRQVLQGSVRLQVNEGAVAVCKIFLGSYKEHPREHIQQLCESIGTFLTLCRVALAQNKSFIESDDDRMFQQAMESGFQELEPVISSLLRKVVYDADDETSDTNTNDDDDSMSID
;
A
#
# COMPACT_ATOMS: atom_id res chain seq x y z
N ASN A 1 -6.04 -12.58 22.72
CA ASN A 1 -6.58 -11.31 23.27
C ASN A 1 -7.95 -11.55 23.86
N THR A 2 -8.14 -11.35 25.16
CA THR A 2 -9.37 -11.73 25.90
C THR A 2 -10.12 -10.55 26.51
N LYS A 3 -9.85 -9.30 26.09
CA LYS A 3 -10.59 -8.09 26.49
C LYS A 3 -10.72 -7.13 25.31
N LEU A 4 -11.81 -7.25 24.55
CA LEU A 4 -12.13 -6.39 23.40
C LEU A 4 -13.12 -5.30 23.81
N SER A 5 -12.67 -4.05 23.90
CA SER A 5 -13.51 -2.88 24.23
C SER A 5 -13.59 -1.85 23.11
N GLU A 6 -12.83 -2.04 22.03
CA GLU A 6 -12.79 -1.13 20.88
C GLU A 6 -13.11 -1.90 19.61
N PHE A 7 -13.97 -1.31 18.79
CA PHE A 7 -14.42 -1.87 17.52
C PHE A 7 -14.30 -0.81 16.45
N MET A 8 -13.74 -1.15 15.29
CA MET A 8 -13.54 -0.21 14.18
C MET A 8 -14.30 -0.71 12.95
N TYR A 9 -14.97 0.21 12.26
CA TYR A 9 -15.45 -0.03 10.90
C TYR A 9 -15.00 1.09 9.95
N GLU A 10 -14.90 0.75 8.67
CA GLU A 10 -14.40 1.65 7.63
C GLU A 10 -15.55 2.09 6.72
N THR A 11 -15.58 3.37 6.36
CA THR A 11 -16.55 3.93 5.40
C THR A 11 -15.80 4.71 4.31
N PRO A 12 -15.86 4.27 3.04
CA PRO A 12 -15.24 5.01 1.94
C PRO A 12 -16.07 6.27 1.62
N PHE A 13 -15.39 7.36 1.29
CA PHE A 13 -16.04 8.59 0.85
C PHE A 13 -15.14 9.42 -0.07
N THR A 14 -15.73 10.38 -0.77
CA THR A 14 -15.05 11.40 -1.56
C THR A 14 -15.40 12.79 -1.04
N MET A 15 -14.62 13.82 -1.39
CA MET A 15 -14.94 15.21 -1.05
C MET A 15 -16.24 15.71 -1.72
N SER A 16 -16.69 15.04 -2.79
CA SER A 16 -17.98 15.30 -3.43
C SER A 16 -19.16 14.60 -2.75
N GLY A 17 -18.93 13.83 -1.68
CA GLY A 17 -19.96 13.14 -0.90
C GLY A 17 -20.39 11.78 -1.49
N LYS A 18 -19.75 11.31 -2.56
CA LYS A 18 -19.94 9.93 -3.07
C LYS A 18 -19.19 8.94 -2.17
N ALA A 19 -19.64 7.69 -2.14
CA ALA A 19 -18.92 6.63 -1.42
C ALA A 19 -17.65 6.19 -2.16
N HIS A 20 -17.75 6.00 -3.47
CA HIS A 20 -16.65 5.54 -4.32
C HIS A 20 -16.19 6.64 -5.27
N ALA A 21 -14.89 6.84 -5.34
CA ALA A 21 -14.24 7.71 -6.30
C ALA A 21 -14.16 7.08 -7.68
N GLU A 22 -14.07 7.92 -8.71
CA GLU A 22 -13.73 7.49 -10.07
C GLU A 22 -12.20 7.28 -10.20
N HIS A 23 -11.41 8.02 -9.42
CA HIS A 23 -9.94 7.90 -9.37
C HIS A 23 -9.43 7.63 -7.96
N VAL A 24 -8.36 6.83 -7.85
CA VAL A 24 -7.74 6.52 -6.55
C VAL A 24 -7.31 7.78 -5.78
N SER A 25 -6.93 8.86 -6.47
CA SER A 25 -6.54 10.15 -5.87
C SER A 25 -7.65 10.85 -5.07
N GLU A 26 -8.91 10.44 -5.23
CA GLU A 26 -10.05 11.08 -4.57
C GLU A 26 -10.69 10.19 -3.49
N GLN A 27 -10.22 8.96 -3.34
CA GLN A 27 -10.81 7.98 -2.44
C GLN A 27 -10.30 8.18 -1.01
N TYR A 28 -11.10 8.81 -0.17
CA TYR A 28 -10.87 8.86 1.27
C TYR A 28 -11.52 7.66 1.97
N LYS A 29 -11.06 7.41 3.20
CA LYS A 29 -11.63 6.40 4.07
C LYS A 29 -11.78 6.96 5.49
N ARG A 30 -12.94 6.75 6.10
CA ARG A 30 -13.20 7.08 7.51
C ARG A 30 -13.14 5.80 8.33
N LYS A 31 -12.25 5.75 9.32
CA LYS A 31 -12.22 4.71 10.34
C LYS A 31 -12.98 5.21 11.55
N THR A 32 -14.17 4.68 11.78
CA THR A 32 -14.97 5.01 12.97
C THR A 32 -14.67 4.00 14.05
N VAL A 33 -14.14 4.48 15.17
CA VAL A 33 -13.82 3.66 16.35
C VAL A 33 -14.93 3.84 17.38
N LEU A 34 -15.51 2.72 17.79
CA LEU A 34 -16.53 2.60 18.82
C LEU A 34 -15.89 2.02 20.08
N VAL A 35 -15.94 2.75 21.18
CA VAL A 35 -15.54 2.26 22.50
C VAL A 35 -16.78 1.86 23.26
N VAL A 36 -16.86 0.62 23.69
CA VAL A 36 -17.98 0.13 24.51
C VAL A 36 -17.71 0.33 26.00
N THR A 37 -18.77 0.34 26.80
CA THR A 37 -18.72 0.58 28.26
C THR A 37 -17.96 -0.47 29.07
N ASP A 38 -17.75 -1.67 28.53
CA ASP A 38 -16.95 -2.75 29.12
C ASP A 38 -16.33 -3.59 27.98
N SER A 39 -15.81 -4.78 28.24
CA SER A 39 -15.09 -5.61 27.28
C SER A 39 -15.79 -6.92 26.97
N PHE A 40 -15.61 -7.41 25.75
CA PHE A 40 -15.95 -8.77 25.37
C PHE A 40 -14.77 -9.72 25.64
N PRO A 41 -15.03 -10.98 26.05
CA PRO A 41 -16.36 -11.57 26.27
C PRO A 41 -17.06 -11.03 27.53
N HIS A 42 -18.37 -10.81 27.45
CA HIS A 42 -19.22 -10.30 28.53
C HIS A 42 -20.44 -11.19 28.74
N LEU A 43 -21.06 -11.15 29.93
CA LEU A 43 -22.31 -11.85 30.24
C LEU A 43 -23.48 -11.44 29.33
N LEU A 44 -23.44 -10.20 28.84
CA LEU A 44 -24.42 -9.64 27.90
C LEU A 44 -23.88 -9.76 26.48
N CYS A 45 -24.77 -10.09 25.53
CA CYS A 45 -24.43 -10.16 24.10
C CYS A 45 -24.36 -8.78 23.42
N ARG A 46 -24.63 -7.69 24.15
CA ARG A 46 -24.56 -6.31 23.66
C ARG A 46 -24.09 -5.40 24.78
N LEU A 47 -23.21 -4.47 24.45
CA LEU A 47 -22.75 -3.41 25.33
C LEU A 47 -23.05 -2.06 24.68
N PRO A 48 -23.48 -1.05 25.44
CA PRO A 48 -23.65 0.30 24.90
C PRO A 48 -22.29 0.92 24.53
N VAL A 49 -22.31 1.72 23.47
CA VAL A 49 -21.16 2.54 23.04
C VAL A 49 -21.01 3.70 24.03
N ALA A 50 -19.86 3.76 24.68
CA ALA A 50 -19.48 4.81 25.61
C ALA A 50 -18.95 6.05 24.88
N SER A 51 -18.16 5.86 23.82
CA SER A 51 -17.65 6.94 22.99
C SER A 51 -17.42 6.48 21.55
N GLN A 52 -17.38 7.46 20.66
CA GLN A 52 -17.09 7.28 19.24
C GLN A 52 -16.16 8.39 18.78
N TYR A 53 -15.16 8.05 17.97
CA TYR A 53 -14.34 9.02 17.27
C TYR A 53 -13.97 8.52 15.88
N ASP A 54 -13.64 9.46 14.99
CA ASP A 54 -13.32 9.17 13.61
C ASP A 54 -11.84 9.51 13.32
N ILE A 55 -11.20 8.64 12.56
CA ILE A 55 -9.89 8.88 11.94
C ILE A 55 -10.13 8.99 10.43
N ILE A 56 -9.73 10.12 9.85
CA ILE A 56 -9.80 10.33 8.41
C ILE A 56 -8.48 9.89 7.80
N VAL A 57 -8.57 8.99 6.82
CA VAL A 57 -7.47 8.47 6.04
C VAL A 57 -7.53 9.11 4.66
N SER A 58 -6.47 9.82 4.30
CA SER A 58 -6.31 10.48 3.00
C SER A 58 -6.16 9.45 1.86
N PRO A 59 -6.30 9.87 0.59
CA PRO A 59 -6.12 8.98 -0.55
C PRO A 59 -4.75 8.31 -0.61
N LEU A 60 -3.69 9.05 -0.25
CA LEU A 60 -2.33 8.50 -0.20
C LEU A 60 -2.19 7.45 0.91
N GLU A 61 -2.62 7.78 2.13
CA GLU A 61 -2.59 6.83 3.25
C GLU A 61 -3.45 5.59 2.95
N ASN A 62 -4.62 5.78 2.32
CA ASN A 62 -5.48 4.67 1.93
C ASN A 62 -4.78 3.75 0.91
N ALA A 63 -4.06 4.33 -0.06
CA ALA A 63 -3.31 3.57 -1.04
C ALA A 63 -2.13 2.80 -0.42
N ILE A 64 -1.44 3.39 0.56
CA ILE A 64 -0.39 2.71 1.34
C ILE A 64 -0.99 1.50 2.06
N GLU A 65 -2.06 1.69 2.82
CA GLU A 65 -2.73 0.61 3.57
C GLU A 65 -3.22 -0.51 2.65
N ASP A 66 -3.74 -0.18 1.46
CA ASP A 66 -4.21 -1.17 0.49
C ASP A 66 -3.04 -2.02 -0.08
N ILE A 67 -1.88 -1.40 -0.32
CA ILE A 67 -0.67 -2.10 -0.79
C ILE A 67 -0.07 -2.96 0.34
N GLU A 68 0.02 -2.43 1.56
CA GLU A 68 0.51 -3.18 2.72
C GLU A 68 -0.37 -4.38 3.03
N LYS A 69 -1.70 -4.19 3.04
CA LYS A 69 -2.65 -5.29 3.20
C LYS A 69 -2.47 -6.33 2.09
N ARG A 70 -2.19 -5.89 0.85
CA ARG A 70 -1.88 -6.83 -0.23
C ARG A 70 -0.58 -7.60 0.01
N ASN A 71 0.46 -6.93 0.52
CA ASN A 71 1.72 -7.58 0.88
C ASN A 71 1.52 -8.67 1.92
N VAL A 72 0.76 -8.37 2.99
CA VAL A 72 0.43 -9.36 4.04
C VAL A 72 -0.28 -10.58 3.46
N VAL A 73 -1.24 -10.37 2.55
CA VAL A 73 -1.95 -11.47 1.88
C VAL A 73 -1.00 -12.30 1.02
N LEU A 74 -0.14 -11.67 0.21
CA LEU A 74 0.86 -12.37 -0.59
C LEU A 74 1.83 -13.19 0.28
N GLU A 75 2.36 -12.59 1.33
CA GLU A 75 3.28 -13.25 2.27
C GLU A 75 2.63 -14.45 2.98
N THR A 76 1.38 -14.30 3.40
CA THR A 76 0.58 -15.38 4.00
C THR A 76 0.41 -16.54 3.02
N GLU A 77 0.06 -16.25 1.76
CA GLU A 77 -0.14 -17.30 0.75
C GLU A 77 1.15 -17.98 0.32
N ILE A 78 2.25 -17.22 0.19
CA ILE A 78 3.60 -17.76 -0.03
C ILE A 78 3.94 -18.75 1.09
N SER A 79 3.71 -18.36 2.35
CA SER A 79 3.98 -19.18 3.53
C SER A 79 3.11 -20.42 3.62
N SER A 80 1.85 -20.34 3.19
CA SER A 80 0.91 -21.46 3.20
C SER A 80 1.30 -22.61 2.25
N ARG A 81 2.08 -22.30 1.20
CA ARG A 81 2.47 -23.21 0.11
C ARG A 81 1.28 -23.92 -0.56
N ASN A 82 0.09 -23.32 -0.53
CA ASN A 82 -1.08 -23.84 -1.23
C ASN A 82 -1.15 -23.25 -2.66
N PRO A 83 -0.97 -24.06 -3.73
CA PRO A 83 -0.91 -23.55 -5.10
C PRO A 83 -2.20 -22.86 -5.52
N LYS A 84 -3.37 -23.33 -5.06
CA LYS A 84 -4.66 -22.79 -5.48
C LYS A 84 -4.87 -21.36 -5.00
N THR A 85 -4.65 -21.13 -3.70
CA THR A 85 -4.86 -19.81 -3.09
C THR A 85 -3.73 -18.84 -3.46
N LEU A 86 -2.49 -19.33 -3.57
CA LEU A 86 -1.37 -18.56 -4.10
C LEU A 86 -1.66 -18.04 -5.51
N ARG A 87 -2.13 -18.90 -6.43
CA ARG A 87 -2.45 -18.51 -7.81
C ARG A 87 -3.56 -17.46 -7.87
N GLN A 88 -4.60 -17.60 -7.04
CA GLN A 88 -5.68 -16.63 -6.95
C GLN A 88 -5.17 -15.23 -6.54
N VAL A 89 -4.35 -15.17 -5.48
CA VAL A 89 -3.79 -13.91 -4.99
C VAL A 89 -2.77 -13.34 -5.97
N LEU A 90 -1.92 -14.18 -6.55
CA LEU A 90 -0.91 -13.76 -7.52
C LEU A 90 -1.56 -13.15 -8.76
N GLN A 91 -2.58 -13.81 -9.31
CA GLN A 91 -3.36 -13.29 -10.44
C GLN A 91 -3.99 -11.94 -10.11
N GLY A 92 -4.66 -11.84 -8.96
CA GLY A 92 -5.26 -10.59 -8.51
C GLY A 92 -4.25 -9.49 -8.18
N SER A 93 -2.95 -9.77 -8.12
CA SER A 93 -1.89 -8.80 -7.83
C SER A 93 -1.21 -8.33 -9.11
N VAL A 94 -0.95 -9.25 -10.05
CA VAL A 94 -0.16 -8.99 -11.25
C VAL A 94 -1.04 -8.64 -12.45
N ARG A 95 -2.27 -9.17 -12.52
CA ARG A 95 -3.21 -8.96 -13.63
C ARG A 95 -4.54 -8.43 -13.10
N LEU A 96 -4.52 -7.20 -12.62
CA LEU A 96 -5.71 -6.49 -12.13
C LEU A 96 -6.65 -6.21 -13.32
N GLN A 97 -7.70 -7.04 -13.46
CA GLN A 97 -8.71 -6.89 -14.53
C GLN A 97 -9.87 -5.95 -14.16
N VAL A 98 -9.96 -5.51 -12.89
CA VAL A 98 -11.20 -4.90 -12.35
C VAL A 98 -10.99 -3.58 -11.58
N ASN A 99 -9.79 -3.28 -11.08
CA ASN A 99 -9.48 -2.04 -10.34
C ASN A 99 -8.18 -1.42 -10.89
N GLU A 100 -8.05 -0.09 -10.86
CA GLU A 100 -6.92 0.67 -11.44
C GLU A 100 -5.52 0.21 -10.98
N GLY A 101 -5.45 -0.55 -9.88
CA GLY A 101 -4.32 -1.38 -9.51
C GLY A 101 -3.06 -0.66 -9.04
N ALA A 102 -2.03 -1.43 -8.64
CA ALA A 102 -0.81 -0.87 -8.06
C ALA A 102 -0.10 0.12 -9.00
N VAL A 103 -0.19 -0.08 -10.32
CA VAL A 103 0.40 0.82 -11.32
C VAL A 103 -0.28 2.19 -11.32
N ALA A 104 -1.61 2.28 -11.21
CA ALA A 104 -2.29 3.57 -11.16
C ALA A 104 -1.95 4.34 -9.88
N VAL A 105 -1.93 3.64 -8.74
CA VAL A 105 -1.45 4.20 -7.45
C VAL A 105 -0.06 4.82 -7.63
N CYS A 106 0.87 4.07 -8.22
CA CYS A 106 2.23 4.55 -8.47
C CYS A 106 2.23 5.79 -9.39
N LYS A 107 1.51 5.74 -10.52
CA LYS A 107 1.48 6.84 -11.48
C LYS A 107 0.91 8.13 -10.90
N ILE A 108 -0.11 8.02 -10.07
CA ILE A 108 -0.75 9.15 -9.40
C ILE A 108 0.22 9.70 -8.35
N PHE A 109 0.48 8.95 -7.28
CA PHE A 109 1.16 9.49 -6.11
C PHE A 109 2.68 9.62 -6.28
N LEU A 110 3.33 8.70 -6.99
CA LEU A 110 4.77 8.83 -7.29
C LEU A 110 5.02 9.74 -8.50
N GLY A 111 4.00 10.02 -9.32
CA GLY A 111 4.09 10.99 -10.41
C GLY A 111 4.13 12.44 -9.90
N SER A 112 3.34 12.73 -8.86
CA SER A 112 3.23 14.03 -8.18
C SER A 112 3.83 14.01 -6.76
N TYR A 113 4.86 13.20 -6.52
CA TYR A 113 5.37 12.93 -5.17
C TYR A 113 5.78 14.19 -4.38
N LYS A 114 6.20 15.27 -5.06
CA LYS A 114 6.55 16.56 -4.44
C LYS A 114 5.35 17.29 -3.80
N GLU A 115 4.11 16.91 -4.16
CA GLU A 115 2.87 17.50 -3.63
C GLU A 115 2.41 16.80 -2.34
N HIS A 116 3.12 15.77 -1.89
CA HIS A 116 2.73 14.91 -0.78
C HIS A 116 3.78 14.92 0.34
N PRO A 117 3.39 14.61 1.60
CA PRO A 117 4.35 14.48 2.69
C PRO A 117 5.43 13.44 2.37
N ARG A 118 6.70 13.83 2.53
CA ARG A 118 7.87 12.98 2.21
C ARG A 118 7.82 11.64 2.94
N GLU A 119 7.38 11.63 4.19
CA GLU A 119 7.23 10.41 5.00
C GLU A 119 6.26 9.40 4.35
N HIS A 120 5.07 9.85 3.93
CA HIS A 120 4.08 8.98 3.30
C HIS A 120 4.55 8.49 1.92
N ILE A 121 5.26 9.33 1.16
CA ILE A 121 5.88 8.90 -0.11
C ILE A 121 6.93 7.82 0.13
N GLN A 122 7.77 7.98 1.16
CA GLN A 122 8.76 6.97 1.52
C GLN A 122 8.09 5.65 1.91
N GLN A 123 7.06 5.69 2.77
CA GLN A 123 6.28 4.51 3.16
C GLN A 123 5.63 3.82 1.95
N LEU A 124 5.09 4.60 1.01
CA LEU A 124 4.54 4.08 -0.24
C LEU A 124 5.62 3.38 -1.08
N CYS A 125 6.80 3.99 -1.24
CA CYS A 125 7.93 3.40 -1.95
C CYS A 125 8.39 2.08 -1.33
N GLU A 126 8.53 2.03 0.00
CA GLU A 126 8.91 0.82 0.74
C GLU A 126 7.87 -0.31 0.58
N SER A 127 6.58 0.05 0.69
CA SER A 127 5.46 -0.88 0.51
C SER A 127 5.40 -1.45 -0.90
N ILE A 128 5.64 -0.62 -1.93
CA ILE A 128 5.69 -1.06 -3.33
C ILE A 128 6.94 -1.91 -3.60
N GLY A 129 8.10 -1.56 -3.03
CA GLY A 129 9.32 -2.36 -3.15
C GLY A 129 9.13 -3.77 -2.57
N THR A 130 8.45 -3.86 -1.43
CA THR A 130 8.03 -5.12 -0.80
C THR A 130 7.06 -5.88 -1.70
N PHE A 131 6.06 -5.20 -2.26
CA PHE A 131 5.10 -5.80 -3.19
C PHE A 131 5.76 -6.47 -4.39
N LEU A 132 6.67 -5.76 -5.07
CA LEU A 132 7.41 -6.31 -6.22
C LEU A 132 8.24 -7.52 -5.82
N THR A 133 8.88 -7.48 -4.65
CA THR A 133 9.69 -8.58 -4.14
C THR A 133 8.81 -9.81 -3.85
N LEU A 134 7.69 -9.63 -3.18
CA LEU A 134 6.73 -10.72 -2.90
C LEU A 134 6.15 -11.30 -4.19
N CYS A 135 5.85 -10.49 -5.20
CA CYS A 135 5.39 -10.98 -6.50
C CYS A 135 6.45 -11.87 -7.18
N ARG A 136 7.73 -11.48 -7.16
CA ARG A 136 8.83 -12.32 -7.69
C ARG A 136 8.94 -13.65 -6.95
N VAL A 137 8.86 -13.62 -5.61
CA VAL A 137 8.89 -14.84 -4.77
C VAL A 137 7.70 -15.74 -5.08
N ALA A 138 6.49 -15.19 -5.16
CA ALA A 138 5.29 -15.94 -5.49
C ALA A 138 5.35 -16.57 -6.89
N LEU A 139 5.85 -15.85 -7.89
CA LEU A 139 6.08 -16.37 -9.24
C LEU A 139 7.08 -17.52 -9.25
N ALA A 140 8.21 -17.36 -8.55
CA ALA A 140 9.23 -18.39 -8.44
C ALA A 140 8.69 -19.65 -7.72
N GLN A 141 7.92 -19.45 -6.66
CA GLN A 141 7.28 -20.55 -5.94
C GLN A 141 6.23 -21.26 -6.80
N ASN A 142 5.42 -20.52 -7.56
CA ASN A 142 4.40 -21.13 -8.42
C ASN A 142 5.01 -22.03 -9.51
N LYS A 143 6.25 -21.76 -9.97
CA LYS A 143 6.97 -22.67 -10.88
C LYS A 143 7.14 -24.08 -10.33
N SER A 144 7.30 -24.21 -9.01
CA SER A 144 7.47 -25.51 -8.35
C SER A 144 6.18 -26.33 -8.28
N PHE A 145 5.02 -25.72 -8.58
CA PHE A 145 3.71 -26.35 -8.55
C PHE A 145 3.16 -26.68 -9.94
N ILE A 146 3.94 -26.53 -11.00
CA ILE A 146 3.47 -26.77 -12.37
C ILE A 146 3.41 -28.27 -12.62
N GLU A 147 2.21 -28.81 -12.80
CA GLU A 147 1.98 -30.24 -13.08
C GLU A 147 1.25 -30.46 -14.41
N SER A 148 0.52 -29.45 -14.89
CA SER A 148 -0.29 -29.50 -16.11
C SER A 148 0.08 -28.41 -17.14
N ASP A 149 -0.40 -28.56 -18.37
CA ASP A 149 -0.27 -27.52 -19.39
C ASP A 149 -1.05 -26.25 -19.02
N ASP A 150 -2.20 -26.40 -18.35
CA ASP A 150 -2.99 -25.27 -17.82
C ASP A 150 -2.18 -24.48 -16.77
N ASP A 151 -1.45 -25.16 -15.87
CA ASP A 151 -0.57 -24.50 -14.90
C ASP A 151 0.55 -23.73 -15.59
N ARG A 152 1.08 -24.26 -16.68
CA ARG A 152 2.14 -23.61 -17.47
C ARG A 152 1.60 -22.35 -18.16
N MET A 153 0.41 -22.43 -18.75
CA MET A 153 -0.26 -21.27 -19.36
C MET A 153 -0.54 -20.19 -18.31
N PHE A 154 -1.01 -20.60 -17.12
CA PHE A 154 -1.20 -19.68 -16.00
C PHE A 154 0.13 -19.00 -15.62
N GLN A 155 1.21 -19.77 -15.43
CA GLN A 155 2.53 -19.22 -15.09
C GLN A 155 3.00 -18.20 -16.13
N GLN A 156 2.94 -18.55 -17.42
CA GLN A 156 3.35 -17.65 -18.51
C GLN A 156 2.54 -16.35 -18.51
N ALA A 157 1.23 -16.45 -18.29
CA ALA A 157 0.37 -15.28 -18.20
C ALA A 157 0.73 -14.39 -17.02
N MET A 158 1.07 -14.97 -15.86
CA MET A 158 1.49 -14.19 -14.68
C MET A 158 2.86 -13.54 -14.90
N GLU A 159 3.81 -14.26 -15.48
CA GLU A 159 5.13 -13.72 -15.79
C GLU A 159 5.06 -12.57 -16.78
N SER A 160 4.26 -12.70 -17.85
CA SER A 160 4.03 -11.62 -18.81
C SER A 160 3.44 -10.37 -18.12
N GLY A 161 2.41 -10.55 -17.29
CA GLY A 161 1.82 -9.43 -16.56
C GLY A 161 2.81 -8.75 -15.62
N PHE A 162 3.68 -9.53 -14.96
CA PHE A 162 4.69 -8.96 -14.07
C PHE A 162 5.78 -8.23 -14.84
N GLN A 163 6.20 -8.78 -15.98
CA GLN A 163 7.19 -8.18 -16.88
C GLN A 163 6.71 -6.84 -17.47
N GLU A 164 5.40 -6.65 -17.65
CA GLU A 164 4.82 -5.37 -18.05
C GLU A 164 4.73 -4.37 -16.89
N LEU A 165 4.40 -4.84 -15.68
CA LEU A 165 4.17 -4.03 -14.50
C LEU A 165 5.47 -3.54 -13.84
N GLU A 166 6.42 -4.44 -13.62
CA GLU A 166 7.67 -4.21 -12.90
C GLU A 166 8.50 -3.03 -13.44
N PRO A 167 8.77 -2.90 -14.76
CA PRO A 167 9.61 -1.81 -15.26
C PRO A 167 8.94 -0.43 -15.08
N VAL A 168 7.61 -0.35 -15.23
CA VAL A 168 6.86 0.89 -15.06
C VAL A 168 6.96 1.38 -13.61
N ILE A 169 6.70 0.49 -12.65
CA ILE A 169 6.78 0.82 -11.23
C ILE A 169 8.23 1.12 -10.82
N SER A 170 9.18 0.30 -11.26
CA SER A 170 10.60 0.49 -10.92
C SER A 170 11.15 1.82 -11.44
N SER A 171 10.71 2.27 -12.62
CA SER A 171 11.08 3.59 -13.15
C SER A 171 10.55 4.73 -12.28
N LEU A 172 9.32 4.61 -11.76
CA LEU A 172 8.73 5.63 -10.88
C LEU A 172 9.44 5.67 -9.53
N LEU A 173 9.70 4.51 -8.91
CA LEU A 173 10.46 4.42 -7.66
C LEU A 173 11.85 5.05 -7.79
N ARG A 174 12.56 4.74 -8.88
CA ARG A 174 13.90 5.28 -9.12
C ARG A 174 13.91 6.79 -9.27
N LYS A 175 12.90 7.37 -9.92
CA LYS A 175 12.75 8.82 -10.04
C LYS A 175 12.63 9.49 -8.67
N VAL A 176 11.80 8.94 -7.78
CA VAL A 176 11.63 9.47 -6.41
C VAL A 176 12.94 9.41 -5.62
N VAL A 177 13.73 8.34 -5.76
CA VAL A 177 15.01 8.20 -5.06
C VAL A 177 16.07 9.19 -5.57
N TYR A 178 16.26 9.29 -6.91
CA TYR A 178 17.26 10.20 -7.46
C TYR A 178 17.00 11.67 -7.10
N ASP A 179 15.74 12.09 -7.17
CA ASP A 179 15.38 13.47 -6.86
C ASP A 179 15.53 13.78 -5.36
N ALA A 180 15.44 12.75 -4.49
CA ALA A 180 15.67 12.90 -3.04
C ALA A 180 17.15 13.04 -2.67
N ASP A 181 18.05 12.44 -3.46
CA ASP A 181 19.51 12.55 -3.28
C ASP A 181 20.02 13.93 -3.72
N ASP A 182 19.49 14.49 -4.81
CA ASP A 182 19.89 15.80 -5.37
C ASP A 182 19.51 16.97 -4.43
N GLU A 183 18.36 16.88 -3.75
CA GLU A 183 17.93 17.88 -2.75
C GLU A 183 18.78 17.86 -1.46
N THR A 184 19.55 16.80 -1.20
CA THR A 184 20.46 16.74 -0.03
C THR A 184 21.87 17.31 -0.29
N SER A 185 22.24 17.56 -1.55
CA SER A 185 23.52 18.18 -1.91
C SER A 185 23.56 19.70 -1.76
N ASP A 186 22.40 20.38 -1.74
CA ASP A 186 22.32 21.85 -1.82
C ASP A 186 22.37 22.59 -0.46
N THR A 187 22.48 21.89 0.68
CA THR A 187 22.52 22.53 2.02
C THR A 187 23.92 22.76 2.60
N ASN A 188 25.00 22.62 1.82
CA ASN A 188 26.37 22.66 2.35
C ASN A 188 27.27 23.78 1.78
N THR A 189 26.70 24.92 1.43
CA THR A 189 27.45 26.17 1.21
C THR A 189 26.65 27.33 1.72
N ASN A 190 26.98 27.83 2.91
CA ASN A 190 26.93 29.23 3.35
C ASN A 190 26.96 29.24 4.88
N ASP A 191 28.16 29.22 5.46
CA ASP A 191 28.47 29.76 6.79
C ASP A 191 29.99 29.68 6.94
N ASP A 192 30.69 30.68 6.41
CA ASP A 192 32.06 31.09 6.82
C ASP A 192 32.53 32.23 5.91
N ASP A 193 31.91 33.42 5.99
CA ASP A 193 32.64 34.69 5.79
C ASP A 193 31.79 35.90 6.20
N ASP A 194 31.56 36.12 7.50
CA ASP A 194 31.32 37.48 7.99
C ASP A 194 31.61 37.62 9.48
N SER A 195 32.87 37.94 9.83
CA SER A 195 33.19 38.95 10.85
C SER A 195 34.70 39.05 11.07
N MET A 196 35.31 40.16 10.65
CA MET A 196 35.84 41.14 11.60
C MET A 196 36.34 42.38 10.85
N SER A 197 35.56 43.45 11.00
CA SER A 197 35.93 44.82 10.65
C SER A 197 36.82 45.45 11.72
N ILE A 198 37.80 46.23 11.25
CA ILE A 198 38.25 47.55 11.76
C ILE A 198 38.84 47.59 13.18
N ASP A 199 40.17 47.77 13.28
CA ASP A 199 40.83 49.06 13.63
C ASP A 199 42.35 48.99 13.35
#